data_AF-A0A352EGE5-F1
#
_entry.id   AF-A0A352EGE5-F1
#
_cell.length_a   1.000
_cell.length_b   1.000
_cell.length_c   1.000
_cell.angle_alpha   90.00
_cell.angle_beta   90.00
_cell.angle_gamma   90.00
#
_symmetry.space_group_name_H-M   'P 1'
#
loop_
_entity.id
_entity.type
_entity.pdbx_description
1 polymer ?
#
loop_
_entity_poly.entity_id
_entity_poly.type
_entity_poly.pdbx_seq_one_letter_code
_entity_poly.pdbx_strand_id
1 'polypeptide(L)'
;MQNQSTNIYRLTTLLFDGLLLMALFIAVGFWRFEDLRISNPEYYNYYLQLLVLTVVSWYSAGRWAGFFSYTSGLEQRNVTANLLRGAVAQLAILAIVVVGLKGYYYSRVFLVTYFVSLYSIALLYRLLLVHFLRVQMAKGKWQRRYLLSGQHATSDALRSLTELRPELGWKYDGP
;
A
#
# COMPACT_ATOMS: atom_id res chain seq x y z
N MET A 1 -0.95 12.80 -18.65
CA MET A 1 0.10 13.32 -17.75
C MET A 1 -0.11 12.78 -16.33
N GLN A 2 0.82 11.96 -15.81
CA GLN A 2 0.75 11.47 -14.41
C GLN A 2 1.08 12.61 -13.44
N ASN A 3 0.37 12.67 -12.30
CA ASN A 3 0.59 13.74 -11.31
C ASN A 3 1.88 13.46 -10.53
N GLN A 4 2.62 14.50 -10.13
CA GLN A 4 3.73 14.36 -9.20
C GLN A 4 3.30 13.66 -7.90
N SER A 5 2.10 13.96 -7.38
CA SER A 5 1.55 13.28 -6.19
C SER A 5 1.32 11.78 -6.41
N THR A 6 0.89 11.37 -7.60
CA THR A 6 0.75 9.95 -7.98
C THR A 6 2.09 9.24 -7.99
N ASN A 7 3.13 9.89 -8.53
CA ASN A 7 4.47 9.31 -8.57
C ASN A 7 5.11 9.23 -7.18
N ILE A 8 4.95 10.27 -6.35
CA ILE A 8 5.41 10.28 -4.96
C ILE A 8 4.73 9.16 -4.19
N TYR A 9 3.40 9.02 -4.30
CA TYR A 9 2.67 7.94 -3.65
C TYR A 9 3.18 6.58 -4.08
N ARG A 10 3.30 6.33 -5.39
CA ARG A 10 3.75 5.05 -5.94
C ARG A 10 5.15 4.69 -5.45
N LEU A 11 6.10 5.62 -5.54
CA LEU A 11 7.49 5.40 -5.16
C LEU A 11 7.63 5.19 -3.65
N THR A 12 6.95 6.03 -2.85
CA THR A 12 6.92 5.89 -1.39
C THR A 12 6.33 4.54 -0.99
N THR A 13 5.19 4.15 -1.57
CA THR A 13 4.53 2.87 -1.27
C THR A 13 5.42 1.68 -1.65
N LEU A 14 6.07 1.70 -2.81
CA LEU A 14 6.98 0.62 -3.23
C LEU A 14 8.18 0.46 -2.29
N LEU A 15 8.80 1.57 -1.89
CA LEU A 15 9.97 1.57 -0.99
C LEU A 15 9.59 1.17 0.43
N PHE A 16 8.55 1.79 0.98
CA PHE A 16 8.08 1.47 2.33
C PHE A 16 7.55 0.05 2.43
N ASP A 17 6.80 -0.46 1.44
CA ASP A 17 6.36 -1.87 1.45
C ASP A 17 7.56 -2.82 1.41
N GLY A 18 8.56 -2.56 0.56
CA GLY A 18 9.76 -3.39 0.47
C GLY A 18 10.54 -3.42 1.80
N LEU A 19 10.73 -2.24 2.41
CA LEU A 19 11.39 -2.13 3.71
C LEU A 19 10.56 -2.81 4.81
N LEU A 20 9.24 -2.59 4.82
CA LEU A 20 8.33 -3.11 5.84
C LEU A 20 8.31 -4.64 5.82
N LEU A 21 8.22 -5.26 4.64
CA LEU A 21 8.27 -6.71 4.47
C LEU A 21 9.55 -7.29 5.07
N MET A 22 10.72 -6.73 4.73
CA MET A 22 12.01 -7.22 5.19
C MET A 22 12.21 -6.97 6.69
N ALA A 23 11.95 -5.74 7.15
CA ALA A 23 12.18 -5.35 8.54
C ALA A 23 11.27 -6.11 9.51
N LEU A 24 9.98 -6.28 9.18
CA LEU A 24 9.08 -7.08 10.02
C LEU A 24 9.44 -8.55 10.02
N PHE A 25 9.86 -9.11 8.89
CA PHE A 25 10.23 -10.51 8.83
C PHE A 25 11.42 -10.80 9.74
N ILE A 26 12.45 -9.93 9.70
CA ILE A 26 13.62 -10.01 10.56
C ILE A 26 13.24 -9.77 12.03
N ALA A 27 12.48 -8.71 12.32
CA ALA A 27 12.12 -8.35 13.69
C ALA A 27 11.27 -9.43 14.37
N VAL A 28 10.24 -9.95 13.69
CA VAL A 28 9.39 -11.01 14.23
C VAL A 28 10.15 -12.34 14.28
N GLY A 29 11.03 -12.60 13.31
CA GLY A 29 11.89 -13.79 13.29
C GLY A 29 12.82 -13.82 14.49
N PHE A 30 13.52 -12.72 14.74
CA PHE A 30 14.41 -12.56 15.88
C PHE A 30 13.66 -12.66 17.21
N TRP A 31 12.53 -11.95 17.35
CA TRP A 31 11.69 -12.02 18.54
C TRP A 31 11.16 -13.43 18.83
N ARG A 32 10.80 -14.20 17.79
CA ARG A 32 10.18 -15.51 17.97
C ARG A 32 11.19 -16.64 18.19
N PHE A 33 12.34 -16.60 17.55
CA PHE A 33 13.24 -17.76 17.46
C PHE A 33 14.62 -17.55 18.09
N GLU A 34 14.98 -16.32 18.48
CA GLU A 34 16.31 -15.92 18.98
C GLU A 34 17.44 -16.19 17.95
N ASP A 35 17.69 -17.45 17.57
CA ASP A 35 18.51 -17.86 16.43
C ASP A 35 17.88 -19.00 15.61
N LEU A 36 17.28 -18.63 14.47
CA LEU A 36 16.64 -19.53 13.51
C LEU A 36 17.59 -20.53 12.85
N ARG A 37 18.91 -20.24 12.86
CA ARG A 37 19.93 -21.02 12.15
C ARG A 37 20.45 -22.18 13.01
N ILE A 38 20.44 -22.00 14.33
CA ILE A 38 20.99 -22.96 15.30
C ILE A 38 19.95 -24.04 15.67
N SER A 39 18.66 -23.72 15.64
CA SER A 39 17.61 -24.66 16.09
C SER A 39 17.30 -25.78 15.09
N ASN A 40 17.30 -25.53 13.77
CA ASN A 40 17.14 -26.55 12.72
C ASN A 40 17.40 -25.96 11.30
N PRO A 41 18.40 -26.44 10.54
CA PRO A 41 18.72 -25.94 9.20
C PRO A 41 17.58 -26.04 8.18
N GLU A 42 16.69 -27.04 8.30
CA GLU A 42 15.54 -27.18 7.40
C GLU A 42 14.52 -26.05 7.61
N TYR A 43 14.35 -25.60 8.86
CA TYR A 43 13.40 -24.51 9.18
C TYR A 43 13.82 -23.22 8.49
N TYR A 44 15.11 -22.88 8.52
CA TYR A 44 15.63 -21.69 7.85
C TYR A 44 15.22 -21.62 6.37
N ASN A 45 15.29 -22.73 5.65
CA ASN A 45 14.90 -22.79 4.23
C ASN A 45 13.39 -22.55 4.04
N TYR A 46 12.54 -23.08 4.90
CA TYR A 46 11.09 -22.84 4.83
C TYR A 46 10.75 -21.37 5.09
N TYR A 47 11.39 -20.73 6.06
CA TYR A 47 11.17 -19.31 6.34
C TYR A 47 11.68 -18.41 5.20
N LEU A 48 12.82 -18.74 4.58
CA LEU A 48 13.27 -18.04 3.37
C LEU A 48 12.29 -18.19 2.20
N GLN A 49 11.77 -19.40 1.97
CA GLN A 49 10.73 -19.62 0.96
C GLN A 49 9.48 -18.80 1.27
N LEU A 50 9.03 -18.79 2.52
CA LEU A 50 7.90 -17.97 2.97
C LEU A 50 8.15 -16.48 2.72
N LEU A 51 9.35 -15.96 2.99
CA LEU A 51 9.71 -14.58 2.70
C LEU A 51 9.61 -14.28 1.20
N VAL A 52 10.23 -15.10 0.35
CA VAL A 52 10.19 -14.93 -1.10
C VAL A 52 8.75 -14.97 -1.62
N LEU A 53 7.96 -15.95 -1.17
CA LEU A 53 6.55 -16.08 -1.53
C LEU A 53 5.73 -14.89 -1.04
N THR A 54 6.00 -14.39 0.16
CA THR A 54 5.34 -13.19 0.69
C THR A 54 5.65 -11.97 -0.16
N VAL A 55 6.91 -11.75 -0.52
CA VAL A 55 7.33 -10.63 -1.38
C VAL A 55 6.65 -10.71 -2.76
N VAL A 56 6.75 -11.86 -3.43
CA VAL A 56 6.17 -12.05 -4.76
C VAL A 56 4.64 -11.92 -4.74
N SER A 57 3.99 -12.51 -3.73
CA SER A 57 2.54 -12.41 -3.57
C SER A 57 2.09 -10.99 -3.20
N TRP A 58 2.86 -10.25 -2.39
CA TRP A 58 2.57 -8.86 -2.04
C TRP A 58 2.56 -7.96 -3.28
N TYR A 59 3.60 -8.03 -4.11
CA TYR A 59 3.68 -7.19 -5.30
C TYR A 59 2.70 -7.61 -6.39
N SER A 60 2.44 -8.91 -6.57
CA SER A 60 1.47 -9.40 -7.56
C SER A 60 0.02 -9.07 -7.15
N ALA A 61 -0.39 -9.43 -5.94
CA ALA A 61 -1.70 -9.09 -5.40
C ALA A 61 -1.88 -7.58 -5.25
N GLY A 62 -0.83 -6.87 -4.82
CA GLY A 62 -0.84 -5.42 -4.69
C GLY A 62 -0.98 -4.70 -6.03
N ARG A 63 -0.33 -5.19 -7.09
CA ARG A 63 -0.50 -4.62 -8.44
C ARG A 63 -1.92 -4.86 -8.95
N TRP A 64 -2.47 -6.06 -8.76
CA TRP A 64 -3.83 -6.39 -9.14
C TRP A 64 -4.87 -5.56 -8.37
N ALA A 65 -4.68 -5.38 -7.06
CA ALA A 65 -5.59 -4.64 -6.19
C ALA A 65 -5.42 -3.11 -6.26
N GLY A 66 -4.39 -2.60 -6.94
CA GLY A 66 -4.13 -1.16 -7.03
C GLY A 66 -3.51 -0.55 -5.76
N PHE A 67 -2.60 -1.26 -5.09
CA PHE A 67 -1.83 -0.74 -3.95
C PHE A 67 -1.02 0.49 -4.33
N PHE A 68 -0.44 0.46 -5.52
CA PHE A 68 0.54 1.43 -6.01
C PHE A 68 -0.08 2.51 -6.90
N SER A 69 -1.40 2.50 -7.07
CA SER A 69 -2.12 3.50 -7.85
C SER A 69 -2.74 4.54 -6.93
N TYR A 70 -2.51 5.81 -7.27
CA TYR A 70 -3.12 6.96 -6.60
C TYR A 70 -3.64 7.96 -7.63
N THR A 71 -4.95 8.15 -7.63
CA THR A 71 -5.65 9.18 -8.38
C THR A 71 -5.91 10.36 -7.45
N SER A 72 -5.60 11.58 -7.90
CA SER A 72 -5.86 12.80 -7.14
C SER A 72 -7.37 12.94 -6.87
N GLY A 73 -7.73 13.21 -5.61
CA GLY A 73 -9.12 13.17 -5.16
C GLY A 73 -9.61 11.80 -4.66
N LEU A 74 -8.81 10.73 -4.74
CA LEU A 74 -9.16 9.46 -4.09
C LEU A 74 -9.42 9.68 -2.61
N GLU A 75 -10.56 9.17 -2.18
CA GLU A 75 -10.92 9.05 -0.77
C GLU A 75 -9.99 8.05 -0.10
N GLN A 76 -9.66 8.29 1.18
CA GLN A 76 -8.95 7.31 2.01
C GLN A 76 -9.58 5.91 1.93
N ARG A 77 -10.91 5.85 1.79
CA ARG A 77 -11.70 4.62 1.57
C ARG A 77 -11.15 3.76 0.42
N ASN A 78 -10.75 4.35 -0.69
CA ASN A 78 -10.29 3.58 -1.84
C ASN A 78 -8.92 2.94 -1.59
N VAL A 79 -8.03 3.64 -0.88
CA VAL A 79 -6.72 3.09 -0.50
C VAL A 79 -6.89 1.95 0.50
N THR A 80 -7.79 2.09 1.48
CA THR A 80 -8.14 1.02 2.42
C THR A 80 -8.77 -0.17 1.69
N ALA A 81 -9.73 0.07 0.79
CA ALA A 81 -10.39 -1.00 0.03
C ALA A 81 -9.42 -1.72 -0.91
N ASN A 82 -8.46 -1.01 -1.51
CA ASN A 82 -7.40 -1.62 -2.32
C ASN A 82 -6.53 -2.51 -1.44
N LEU A 83 -6.03 -2.00 -0.30
CA LEU A 83 -5.21 -2.76 0.64
C LEU A 83 -5.93 -4.03 1.11
N LEU A 84 -7.19 -3.92 1.52
CA LEU A 84 -7.98 -5.05 1.99
C LEU A 84 -8.17 -6.12 0.91
N ARG A 85 -8.49 -5.71 -0.33
CA ARG A 85 -8.64 -6.64 -1.46
C ARG A 85 -7.35 -7.39 -1.77
N GLY A 86 -6.22 -6.68 -1.81
CA GLY A 86 -4.93 -7.31 -2.04
C GLY A 86 -4.48 -8.18 -0.87
N ALA A 87 -4.79 -7.80 0.37
CA ALA A 87 -4.51 -8.60 1.56
C ALA A 87 -5.27 -9.93 1.53
N VAL A 88 -6.57 -9.92 1.20
CA VAL A 88 -7.37 -11.13 1.06
C VAL A 88 -6.81 -12.04 -0.04
N ALA A 89 -6.50 -11.48 -1.22
CA ALA A 89 -5.92 -12.25 -2.32
C ALA A 89 -4.55 -12.85 -1.94
N GLN A 90 -3.70 -12.08 -1.28
CA GLN A 90 -2.39 -12.53 -0.84
C GLN A 90 -2.49 -13.63 0.22
N LEU A 91 -3.32 -13.44 1.24
CA LEU A 91 -3.55 -14.44 2.29
C LEU A 91 -4.12 -15.73 1.70
N ALA A 92 -4.99 -15.66 0.70
CA ALA A 92 -5.48 -16.84 -0.01
C ALA A 92 -4.37 -17.59 -0.75
N ILE A 93 -3.51 -16.87 -1.49
CA ILE A 93 -2.35 -17.46 -2.18
C ILE A 93 -1.42 -18.13 -1.16
N LEU A 94 -1.08 -17.43 -0.08
CA LEU A 94 -0.17 -17.93 0.95
C LEU A 94 -0.77 -19.08 1.73
N ALA A 95 -2.08 -19.07 2.01
CA ALA A 95 -2.75 -20.19 2.67
C ALA A 95 -2.69 -21.47 1.82
N ILE A 96 -2.95 -21.39 0.52
CA ILE A 96 -2.83 -22.53 -0.41
C ILE A 96 -1.40 -23.06 -0.39
N VAL A 97 -0.42 -22.16 -0.48
CA VAL A 97 1.00 -22.55 -0.53
C VAL A 97 1.48 -23.12 0.80
N VAL A 98 1.10 -22.54 1.95
CA VAL A 98 1.46 -23.03 3.30
C VAL A 98 0.76 -24.36 3.63
N VAL A 99 -0.47 -24.56 3.17
CA VAL A 99 -1.16 -25.86 3.32
C VAL A 99 -0.52 -26.92 2.41
N GLY A 100 -0.16 -26.55 1.16
CA GLY A 100 0.55 -27.44 0.24
C GLY A 100 1.98 -27.76 0.67
N LEU A 101 2.66 -26.81 1.30
CA LEU A 101 4.00 -26.95 1.87
C LEU A 101 3.89 -27.31 3.34
N LYS A 102 3.78 -28.61 3.67
CA LYS A 102 4.01 -29.20 5.00
C LYS A 102 3.87 -28.19 6.17
N GLY A 103 2.66 -27.67 6.38
CA GLY A 103 2.39 -26.49 7.22
C GLY A 103 2.83 -26.60 8.68
N TYR A 104 3.18 -27.81 9.14
CA TYR A 104 3.71 -28.08 10.47
C TYR A 104 5.11 -27.49 10.73
N TYR A 105 5.84 -27.08 9.69
CA TYR A 105 7.13 -26.38 9.85
C TYR A 105 6.98 -24.88 10.19
N TYR A 106 5.79 -24.31 10.01
CA TYR A 106 5.56 -22.88 10.27
C TYR A 106 4.97 -22.64 11.66
N SER A 107 5.57 -21.71 12.39
CA SER A 107 5.10 -21.26 13.69
C SER A 107 3.86 -20.40 13.50
N ARG A 108 2.73 -20.86 14.04
CA ARG A 108 1.46 -20.11 14.00
C ARG A 108 1.61 -18.72 14.62
N VAL A 109 2.36 -18.63 15.72
CA VAL A 109 2.65 -17.36 16.40
C VAL A 109 3.42 -16.41 15.48
N PHE A 110 4.45 -16.92 14.77
CA PHE A 110 5.18 -16.10 13.81
C PHE A 110 4.25 -15.60 12.70
N LEU A 111 3.46 -16.47 12.08
CA LEU A 111 2.59 -16.12 10.97
C LEU A 111 1.57 -15.05 11.38
N VAL A 112 0.88 -15.26 12.51
CA VAL A 112 -0.12 -14.30 13.00
C VAL A 112 0.52 -12.96 13.31
N THR A 113 1.60 -12.93 14.10
CA THR A 113 2.28 -11.68 14.45
C THR A 113 2.80 -10.96 13.22
N TYR A 114 3.46 -11.67 12.29
CA TYR A 114 4.00 -11.09 11.07
C TYR A 114 2.91 -10.50 10.17
N PHE A 115 1.87 -11.25 9.82
CA PHE A 115 0.83 -10.75 8.91
C PHE A 115 -0.04 -9.67 9.55
N VAL A 116 -0.39 -9.79 10.83
CA VAL A 116 -1.16 -8.75 11.54
C VAL A 116 -0.34 -7.45 11.57
N SER A 117 0.92 -7.49 12.01
CA SER A 117 1.78 -6.31 12.02
C SER A 117 1.98 -5.72 10.63
N LEU A 118 2.20 -6.57 9.61
CA LEU A 118 2.37 -6.14 8.23
C LEU A 118 1.17 -5.35 7.73
N TYR A 119 -0.03 -5.90 7.82
CA TYR A 119 -1.23 -5.23 7.31
C TYR A 119 -1.63 -4.02 8.16
N SER A 120 -1.48 -4.08 9.49
CA SER A 120 -1.78 -2.94 10.37
C SER A 120 -0.86 -1.76 10.11
N ILE A 121 0.46 -1.99 10.01
CA ILE A 121 1.43 -0.93 9.73
C ILE A 121 1.24 -0.42 8.29
N ALA A 122 0.98 -1.34 7.33
CA ALA A 122 0.71 -0.96 5.95
C ALA A 122 -0.49 -0.03 5.80
N LEU A 123 -1.59 -0.35 6.52
CA LEU A 123 -2.77 0.49 6.54
C LEU A 123 -2.47 1.86 7.17
N LEU A 124 -1.83 1.86 8.34
CA LEU A 124 -1.54 3.07 9.10
C LEU A 124 -0.69 4.05 8.28
N TYR A 125 0.44 3.59 7.74
CA TYR A 125 1.33 4.49 6.99
C TYR A 125 0.65 5.01 5.71
N ARG A 126 -0.18 4.20 5.04
CA ARG A 126 -0.91 4.64 3.83
C ARG A 126 -1.93 5.73 4.15
N LEU A 127 -2.65 5.60 5.27
CA LEU A 127 -3.58 6.64 5.73
C LEU A 127 -2.84 7.95 6.01
N LEU A 128 -1.68 7.88 6.67
CA LEU A 128 -0.82 9.04 6.93
C LEU A 128 -0.27 9.65 5.64
N LEU A 129 0.19 8.82 4.69
CA LEU A 129 0.72 9.27 3.40
C LEU A 129 -0.36 9.99 2.57
N VAL A 130 -1.57 9.42 2.47
CA VAL A 130 -2.69 10.04 1.77
C VAL A 130 -3.09 11.35 2.43
N HIS A 131 -3.15 11.38 3.77
CA HIS A 131 -3.43 12.60 4.52
C HIS A 131 -2.38 13.68 4.24
N PHE A 132 -1.10 13.33 4.30
CA PHE A 132 0.01 14.23 3.97
C PHE A 132 -0.10 14.78 2.55
N LEU A 133 -0.33 13.91 1.54
CA LEU A 133 -0.46 14.34 0.15
C LEU A 133 -1.64 15.29 -0.05
N ARG A 134 -2.78 15.03 0.60
CA ARG A 134 -3.96 15.92 0.58
C ARG A 134 -3.65 17.28 1.19
N VAL A 135 -2.95 17.32 2.31
CA VAL A 135 -2.54 18.58 2.95
C VAL A 135 -1.58 19.38 2.05
N GLN A 136 -0.64 18.72 1.35
CA GLN A 136 0.24 19.42 0.42
C GLN A 136 -0.51 19.95 -0.80
N MET A 137 -1.48 19.20 -1.33
CA MET A 137 -2.35 19.65 -2.42
C MET A 137 -3.24 20.82 -2.02
N ALA A 138 -3.79 20.82 -0.80
CA ALA A 138 -4.54 21.95 -0.25
C ALA A 138 -3.69 23.23 -0.14
N LYS A 139 -2.38 23.09 0.08
CA LYS A 139 -1.41 24.20 0.08
C LYS A 139 -0.95 24.66 -1.31
N GLY A 140 -1.55 24.14 -2.38
CA GLY A 140 -1.21 24.53 -3.76
C GLY A 140 -0.07 23.72 -4.41
N LYS A 141 0.53 22.74 -3.70
CA LYS A 141 1.61 21.91 -4.27
C LYS A 141 1.03 20.75 -5.07
N TRP A 142 1.67 20.42 -6.19
CA TRP A 142 1.34 19.23 -7.00
C TRP A 142 -0.13 19.16 -7.46
N GLN A 143 -0.76 20.33 -7.61
CA GLN A 143 -2.09 20.46 -8.18
C GLN A 143 -2.01 20.32 -9.71
N ARG A 144 -2.96 19.59 -10.28
CA ARG A 144 -3.16 19.52 -11.72
C ARG A 144 -3.89 20.76 -12.19
N ARG A 145 -3.32 21.41 -13.21
CA ARG A 145 -4.00 22.51 -13.88
C ARG A 145 -4.98 21.97 -14.90
N TYR A 146 -6.15 22.58 -14.99
CA TYR A 146 -7.13 22.24 -15.99
C TYR A 146 -7.77 23.50 -16.58
N LEU A 147 -8.18 23.38 -17.84
CA LEU A 147 -8.89 24.40 -18.58
C LEU A 147 -10.30 23.88 -18.85
N LEU A 148 -11.28 24.78 -18.82
CA LEU A 148 -12.66 24.49 -19.20
C LEU A 148 -12.92 25.20 -20.53
N SER A 149 -13.44 24.45 -21.50
CA SER A 149 -13.90 25.00 -22.76
C SER A 149 -15.42 25.01 -22.76
N GLY A 150 -16.01 26.19 -22.98
CA GLY A 150 -17.46 26.41 -22.93
C GLY A 150 -17.98 26.80 -21.54
N GLN A 151 -19.00 27.67 -21.54
CA GLN A 151 -19.72 28.08 -20.34
C GLN A 151 -20.99 27.23 -20.20
N HIS A 152 -21.02 26.40 -19.16
CA HIS A 152 -22.15 25.54 -18.83
C HIS A 152 -22.22 25.41 -17.31
N ALA A 153 -23.42 25.18 -16.75
CA ALA A 153 -23.61 25.09 -15.30
C ALA A 153 -22.71 24.02 -14.62
N THR A 154 -22.35 22.97 -15.36
CA THR A 154 -21.42 21.91 -14.93
C THR A 154 -19.96 22.39 -14.85
N SER A 155 -19.55 23.27 -15.76
CA SER A 155 -18.22 23.90 -15.75
C SER A 155 -18.06 24.79 -14.51
N ASP A 156 -19.09 25.57 -14.18
CA ASP A 156 -19.10 26.44 -13.00
C ASP A 156 -19.17 25.64 -11.68
N ALA A 157 -19.94 24.55 -11.67
CA ALA A 157 -19.98 23.63 -10.54
C ALA A 157 -18.62 22.95 -10.30
N LEU A 158 -17.91 22.57 -11.36
CA LEU A 158 -16.57 21.97 -11.23
C LEU A 158 -15.55 23.00 -10.73
N ARG A 159 -15.59 24.23 -11.28
CA ARG A 159 -14.74 25.34 -10.81
C ARG A 159 -14.95 25.59 -9.32
N SER A 160 -16.19 25.86 -8.91
CA SER A 160 -16.54 26.10 -7.51
C SER A 160 -16.17 24.92 -6.60
N LEU A 161 -16.36 23.67 -7.04
CA LEU A 161 -15.93 22.50 -6.27
C LEU A 161 -14.43 22.46 -6.03
N THR A 162 -13.61 22.74 -7.05
CA THR A 162 -12.13 22.71 -6.90
C THR A 162 -11.59 23.89 -6.10
N GLU A 163 -12.28 25.04 -6.12
CA GLU A 163 -11.98 26.18 -5.25
C GLU A 163 -12.35 25.87 -3.79
N LEU A 164 -13.51 25.24 -3.55
CA LEU A 164 -13.98 24.84 -2.21
C LEU A 164 -13.18 23.66 -1.63
N ARG A 165 -12.65 22.77 -2.48
CA ARG A 165 -11.93 21.55 -2.08
C ARG A 165 -10.56 21.46 -2.77
N PRO A 166 -9.59 22.31 -2.39
CA PRO A 166 -8.26 22.31 -2.98
C PRO A 166 -7.50 20.99 -2.72
N GLU A 167 -7.91 20.18 -1.74
CA GLU A 167 -7.38 18.85 -1.46
C GLU A 167 -7.64 17.83 -2.59
N LEU A 168 -8.55 18.12 -3.52
CA LEU A 168 -8.76 17.30 -4.72
C LEU A 168 -7.54 17.36 -5.66
N GLY A 169 -6.69 18.37 -5.51
CA GLY A 169 -5.46 18.51 -6.28
C GLY A 169 -5.70 19.00 -7.70
N TRP A 170 -6.73 19.80 -7.93
CA TRP A 170 -7.05 20.43 -9.21
C TRP A 170 -7.08 21.94 -9.06
N LYS A 171 -6.56 22.67 -10.05
CA LYS A 171 -6.55 24.13 -10.11
C LYS A 171 -7.02 24.58 -11.48
N TYR A 172 -8.04 25.44 -11.50
CA TYR A 172 -8.48 26.08 -12.74
C TYR A 172 -7.43 27.09 -13.21
N ASP A 173 -7.05 27.03 -14.49
CA ASP A 173 -6.03 27.91 -15.12
C ASP A 173 -6.61 28.71 -16.30
N GLY A 174 -7.94 28.90 -16.33
CA GLY A 174 -8.63 29.64 -17.39
C GLY A 174 -8.71 31.14 -17.12
N PRO A 175 -9.09 31.94 -18.14
CA PRO A 175 -9.30 33.38 -18.03
C PRO A 175 -10.44 33.76 -17.07
#